data_AF-A0AAJ2LJT6-F1
#
_entry.id   AF-A0AAJ2LJT6-F1
#
_cell.length_a   1.000
_cell.length_b   1.000
_cell.length_c   1.000
_cell.angle_alpha   90.00
_cell.angle_beta   90.00
_cell.angle_gamma   90.00
#
_symmetry.space_group_name_H-M   'P 1'
#
loop_
_entity.id
_entity.type
_entity.pdbx_description
1 polymer ?
#
loop_
_entity_poly.entity_id
_entity_poly.type
_entity_poly.pdbx_seq_one_letter_code
_entity_poly.pdbx_strand_id
1 'polypeptide(L)'
;MTIGIVSAAYIAAAVLFILSLGGLSGQESAKRAVLYGISGMALAVVATVFGPGVGNWFIILLMVAGGAVFGHYVASRVQMTEMPQLVAALHSFVGLAAVFIGFNAHLEAWRVVAMDEAARSTLDGFAGILAHKTRVELVIMKVEVFIGVFIGAVTFTGSVIAFGKLAGKVDGKAKKLPGGHLLNAAAAILSLFLLMIYVDKGGIWTLILMTAVALFIGYHLIMGIGGADMPVVVSMLNSYSGWAAAAIGFTLGNDLLIVVGALVGSSGAILSYIMCKAMNRSFVSVILGGFGTAGGLPMEIVGEQVAIDAEGVAAALNEADSIIIVPGYGMAVAQAQQAVSELTRKLRSSGKKVRFAIHPVAGRLPGHMNVLLAEAKVPYDIVLEMDEINDDFPHTDVVIVIGSNDIVNPAALEDPNSPIAGMPVLEVWKAKHVFVSKRGQGTGYSGIENPLFYKENTRMFYGDAKKSLTQLLPVLQ
;
A
#
# COMPACT_ATOMS: atom_id res chain seq x y z
N MET A 1 29.40 17.08 15.78
CA MET A 1 28.56 16.83 16.98
C MET A 1 29.17 15.70 17.78
N THR A 2 29.07 15.72 19.11
CA THR A 2 29.56 14.60 19.94
C THR A 2 28.60 13.41 19.85
N ILE A 3 29.09 12.19 20.15
CA ILE A 3 28.28 10.95 20.11
C ILE A 3 26.99 11.12 20.95
N GLY A 4 27.10 11.68 22.16
CA GLY A 4 25.95 11.89 23.04
C GLY A 4 24.87 12.80 22.45
N ILE A 5 25.25 13.85 21.71
CA ILE A 5 24.28 14.74 21.05
C ILE A 5 23.62 14.01 19.88
N VAL A 6 24.36 13.21 19.11
CA VAL A 6 23.80 12.39 18.02
C VAL A 6 22.78 11.39 18.57
N SER A 7 23.11 10.67 19.65
CA SER A 7 22.19 9.74 20.31
C SER A 7 20.93 10.43 20.83
N ALA A 8 21.07 11.60 21.47
CA ALA A 8 19.92 12.39 21.93
C ALA A 8 19.02 12.83 20.76
N ALA A 9 19.62 13.27 19.65
CA ALA A 9 18.88 13.65 18.44
C ALA A 9 18.16 12.45 17.81
N TYR A 10 18.76 11.26 17.81
CA TYR A 10 18.14 10.02 17.34
C TYR A 10 16.94 9.61 18.21
N ILE A 11 17.06 9.69 19.53
CA ILE A 11 15.93 9.43 20.44
C ILE A 11 14.80 10.43 20.19
N ALA A 12 15.11 11.71 20.08
CA ALA A 12 14.11 12.75 19.78
C ALA A 12 13.45 12.53 18.41
N ALA A 13 14.21 12.19 17.38
CA ALA A 13 13.68 11.85 16.06
C ALA A 13 12.77 10.61 16.10
N ALA A 14 13.15 9.57 16.84
CA ALA A 14 12.34 8.37 17.03
C ALA A 14 10.99 8.69 17.69
N VAL A 15 10.99 9.52 18.75
CA VAL A 15 9.76 10.00 19.39
C VAL A 15 8.89 10.78 18.39
N LEU A 16 9.49 11.67 17.60
CA LEU A 16 8.76 12.42 16.57
C LEU A 16 8.14 11.51 15.50
N PHE A 17 8.81 10.44 15.09
CA PHE A 17 8.23 9.45 14.17
C PHE A 17 7.06 8.67 14.80
N ILE A 18 7.16 8.30 16.07
CA ILE A 18 6.05 7.66 16.80
C ILE A 18 4.85 8.62 16.88
N LEU A 19 5.09 9.89 17.25
CA LEU A 19 4.05 10.92 17.30
C LEU A 19 3.46 11.21 15.91
N SER A 20 4.27 11.15 14.85
CA SER A 20 3.81 11.27 13.48
C SER A 20 2.85 10.13 13.13
N LEU A 21 3.20 8.88 13.41
CA LEU A 21 2.32 7.75 13.09
C LEU A 21 1.04 7.76 13.95
N GLY A 22 1.17 7.99 15.26
CA GLY A 22 0.03 8.08 16.16
C GLY A 22 -0.90 9.25 15.80
N GLY A 23 -0.35 10.40 15.45
CA GLY A 23 -1.13 11.58 15.08
C GLY A 23 -1.83 11.48 13.72
N LEU A 24 -1.43 10.56 12.85
CA LEU A 24 -2.11 10.28 11.58
C LEU A 24 -3.42 9.47 11.76
N SER A 25 -3.66 8.90 12.94
CA SER A 25 -4.92 8.20 13.24
C SER A 25 -6.11 9.16 13.38
N GLY A 26 -5.85 10.43 13.72
CA GLY A 26 -6.87 11.46 13.88
C GLY A 26 -6.82 12.49 12.74
N GLN A 27 -7.97 12.79 12.14
CA GLN A 27 -8.06 13.74 11.02
C GLN A 27 -7.61 15.16 11.42
N GLU A 28 -8.02 15.64 12.60
CA GLU A 28 -7.64 16.97 13.10
C GLU A 28 -6.14 17.09 13.37
N SER A 29 -5.52 16.00 13.85
CA SER A 29 -4.10 15.96 14.15
C SER A 29 -3.21 15.66 12.93
N ALA A 30 -3.78 15.19 11.81
CA ALA A 30 -3.02 14.68 10.67
C ALA A 30 -1.98 15.67 10.13
N LYS A 31 -2.35 16.96 9.98
CA LYS A 31 -1.42 18.00 9.52
C LYS A 31 -0.23 18.19 10.47
N ARG A 32 -0.51 18.25 11.78
CA ARG A 32 0.52 18.38 12.81
C ARG A 32 1.39 17.13 12.88
N ALA A 33 0.79 15.96 12.70
CA ALA A 33 1.49 14.68 12.70
C ALA A 33 2.54 14.61 11.58
N VAL A 34 2.20 15.03 10.36
CA VAL A 34 3.16 15.12 9.24
C VAL A 34 4.33 16.07 9.58
N LEU A 35 4.08 17.18 10.25
CA LEU A 35 5.15 18.09 10.69
C LEU A 35 6.11 17.44 11.70
N TYR A 36 5.62 16.54 12.57
CA TYR A 36 6.50 15.75 13.43
C TYR A 36 7.40 14.83 12.60
N GLY A 37 6.86 14.15 11.59
CA GLY A 37 7.65 13.32 10.67
C GLY A 37 8.72 14.11 9.92
N ILE A 38 8.37 15.28 9.38
CA ILE A 38 9.32 16.18 8.68
C ILE A 38 10.43 16.63 9.64
N SER A 39 10.06 17.07 10.84
CA SER A 39 11.01 17.54 11.86
C SER A 39 11.93 16.41 12.33
N GLY A 40 11.39 15.21 12.53
CA GLY A 40 12.15 14.03 12.92
C GLY A 40 13.16 13.62 11.85
N MET A 41 12.75 13.63 10.57
CA MET A 41 13.65 13.34 9.44
C MET A 41 14.76 14.40 9.30
N ALA A 42 14.42 15.69 9.40
CA ALA A 42 15.41 16.76 9.34
C ALA A 42 16.43 16.64 10.49
N LEU A 43 15.96 16.40 11.72
CA LEU A 43 16.81 16.20 12.88
C LEU A 43 17.74 14.99 12.71
N ALA A 44 17.20 13.86 12.25
CA ALA A 44 17.97 12.65 12.01
C ALA A 44 19.10 12.87 10.98
N VAL A 45 18.77 13.44 9.82
CA VAL A 45 19.74 13.70 8.75
C VAL A 45 20.82 14.65 9.21
N VAL A 46 20.46 15.76 9.86
CA VAL A 46 21.44 16.72 10.40
C VAL A 46 22.35 16.05 11.43
N ALA A 47 21.79 15.30 12.38
CA ALA A 47 22.57 14.60 13.40
C ALA A 47 23.53 13.58 12.79
N THR A 48 23.11 12.83 11.77
CA THR A 48 23.98 11.87 11.07
C THR A 48 25.08 12.57 10.29
N VAL A 49 24.76 13.60 9.49
CA VAL A 49 25.75 14.28 8.61
C VAL A 49 26.84 15.00 9.42
N PHE A 50 26.48 15.60 10.55
CA PHE A 50 27.42 16.29 11.42
C PHE A 50 27.94 15.41 12.57
N GLY A 51 27.70 14.09 12.50
CA GLY A 51 28.19 13.12 13.47
C GLY A 51 29.71 12.88 13.39
N PRO A 52 30.31 12.25 14.41
CA PRO A 52 31.73 11.89 14.40
C PRO A 52 32.09 10.95 13.23
N GLY A 53 33.27 11.15 12.64
CA GLY A 53 33.78 10.29 11.56
C GLY A 53 33.12 10.50 10.19
N VAL A 54 32.19 11.44 10.05
CA VAL A 54 31.53 11.74 8.77
C VAL A 54 32.32 12.78 7.98
N GLY A 55 32.83 12.37 6.82
CA GLY A 55 33.54 13.23 5.85
C GLY A 55 32.77 13.39 4.54
N ASN A 56 33.47 13.84 3.48
CA ASN A 56 32.93 13.96 2.12
C ASN A 56 31.60 14.75 2.01
N TRP A 57 31.46 15.82 2.80
CA TRP A 57 30.22 16.58 2.91
C TRP A 57 29.72 17.13 1.57
N PHE A 58 30.64 17.46 0.66
CA PHE A 58 30.28 17.90 -0.69
C PHE A 58 29.51 16.81 -1.47
N ILE A 59 29.98 15.56 -1.42
CA ILE A 59 29.31 14.43 -2.07
C ILE A 59 27.96 14.15 -1.40
N ILE A 60 27.93 14.13 -0.07
CA ILE A 60 26.70 13.91 0.70
C ILE A 60 25.66 14.98 0.33
N LEU A 61 26.06 16.25 0.33
CA LEU A 61 25.17 17.36 -0.01
C LEU A 61 24.63 17.23 -1.44
N LEU A 62 25.49 16.91 -2.42
CA LEU A 62 25.06 16.71 -3.80
C LEU A 62 24.06 15.55 -3.95
N MET A 63 24.30 14.42 -3.26
CA MET A 63 23.40 13.26 -3.32
C MET A 63 22.06 13.55 -2.64
N VAL A 64 22.07 14.19 -1.46
CA VAL A 64 20.85 14.58 -0.74
C VAL A 64 20.06 15.63 -1.53
N ALA A 65 20.74 16.66 -2.05
CA ALA A 65 20.09 17.68 -2.87
C ALA A 65 19.51 17.10 -4.16
N GLY A 66 20.26 16.24 -4.86
CA GLY A 66 19.78 15.56 -6.06
C GLY A 66 18.56 14.69 -5.79
N GLY A 67 18.61 13.88 -4.72
CA GLY A 67 17.47 13.06 -4.28
C GLY A 67 16.25 13.89 -3.89
N ALA A 68 16.45 15.00 -3.16
CA ALA A 68 15.38 15.90 -2.75
C ALA A 68 14.73 16.61 -3.95
N VAL A 69 15.52 17.11 -4.90
CA VAL A 69 15.02 17.75 -6.13
C VAL A 69 14.23 16.75 -6.98
N PHE A 70 14.77 15.55 -7.20
CA PHE A 70 14.08 14.51 -7.97
C PHE A 70 12.79 14.05 -7.28
N GLY A 71 12.84 13.81 -5.96
CA GLY A 71 11.68 13.45 -5.16
C GLY A 71 10.58 14.52 -5.21
N HIS A 72 10.95 15.80 -5.05
CA HIS A 72 10.01 16.91 -5.13
C HIS A 72 9.39 17.03 -6.54
N TYR A 73 10.20 16.88 -7.59
CA TYR A 73 9.73 16.92 -8.96
C TYR A 73 8.69 15.82 -9.25
N VAL A 74 8.98 14.58 -8.86
CA VAL A 74 8.05 13.46 -9.05
C VAL A 74 6.79 13.65 -8.21
N ALA A 75 6.91 13.96 -6.92
CA ALA A 75 5.78 14.13 -6.02
C ALA A 75 4.83 15.26 -6.47
N SER A 76 5.34 16.31 -7.10
CA SER A 76 4.54 17.45 -7.58
C SER A 76 3.79 17.19 -8.90
N ARG A 77 4.13 16.11 -9.62
CA ARG A 77 3.58 15.80 -10.95
C ARG A 77 2.62 14.61 -10.96
N VAL A 78 2.70 13.73 -9.97
CA VAL A 78 1.88 12.51 -9.88
C VAL A 78 0.44 12.86 -9.53
N GLN A 79 -0.51 12.25 -10.25
CA GLN A 79 -1.93 12.42 -9.99
C GLN A 79 -2.39 11.56 -8.80
N MET A 80 -3.46 11.96 -8.11
CA MET A 80 -3.94 11.21 -6.93
C MET A 80 -4.35 9.77 -7.24
N THR A 81 -4.79 9.49 -8.47
CA THR A 81 -5.09 8.14 -8.96
C THR A 81 -3.86 7.27 -9.21
N GLU A 82 -2.69 7.89 -9.37
CA GLU A 82 -1.39 7.25 -9.56
C GLU A 82 -0.62 7.10 -8.23
N MET A 83 -1.19 7.51 -7.10
CA MET A 83 -0.56 7.32 -5.79
C MET A 83 -0.17 5.86 -5.48
N PRO A 84 -0.98 4.83 -5.82
CA PRO A 84 -0.61 3.44 -5.53
C PRO A 84 0.69 3.00 -6.21
N GLN A 85 0.89 3.39 -7.47
CA GLN A 85 2.11 3.06 -8.20
C GLN A 85 3.31 3.85 -7.67
N LEU A 86 3.13 5.12 -7.31
CA LEU A 86 4.21 5.92 -6.72
C LEU A 86 4.69 5.31 -5.40
N VAL A 87 3.77 4.92 -4.52
CA VAL A 87 4.10 4.26 -3.25
C VAL A 87 4.86 2.95 -3.49
N ALA A 88 4.44 2.13 -4.45
CA ALA A 88 5.19 0.94 -4.84
C ALA A 88 6.62 1.30 -5.31
N ALA A 89 6.77 2.32 -6.17
CA ALA A 89 8.09 2.75 -6.63
C ALA A 89 8.99 3.23 -5.47
N LEU A 90 8.45 3.96 -4.49
CA LEU A 90 9.22 4.46 -3.34
C LEU A 90 9.83 3.32 -2.50
N HIS A 91 9.09 2.23 -2.27
CA HIS A 91 9.62 1.06 -1.55
C HIS A 91 10.79 0.38 -2.28
N SER A 92 10.83 0.49 -3.62
CA SER A 92 11.96 -0.03 -4.40
C SER A 92 13.27 0.69 -4.03
N PHE A 93 13.22 2.01 -3.84
CA PHE A 93 14.40 2.79 -3.45
C PHE A 93 14.89 2.43 -2.04
N VAL A 94 13.95 2.18 -1.11
CA VAL A 94 14.29 1.72 0.26
C VAL A 94 14.96 0.34 0.21
N GLY A 95 14.40 -0.60 -0.56
CA GLY A 95 15.00 -1.93 -0.74
C GLY A 95 16.40 -1.88 -1.35
N LEU A 96 16.58 -1.05 -2.39
CA LEU A 96 17.88 -0.87 -3.04
C LEU A 96 18.90 -0.19 -2.12
N ALA A 97 18.49 0.80 -1.32
CA ALA A 97 19.34 1.41 -0.32
C ALA A 97 19.82 0.39 0.72
N ALA A 98 18.94 -0.50 1.21
CA ALA A 98 19.33 -1.57 2.12
C ALA A 98 20.36 -2.54 1.50
N VAL A 99 20.20 -2.88 0.21
CA VAL A 99 21.19 -3.68 -0.53
C VAL A 99 22.54 -2.96 -0.55
N PHE A 100 22.59 -1.69 -0.98
CA PHE A 100 23.85 -0.95 -1.04
C PHE A 100 24.52 -0.77 0.32
N ILE A 101 23.74 -0.50 1.37
CA ILE A 101 24.29 -0.38 2.73
C ILE A 101 24.85 -1.73 3.20
N GLY A 102 24.17 -2.86 2.95
CA GLY A 102 24.67 -4.17 3.31
C GLY A 102 25.96 -4.57 2.58
N PHE A 103 26.06 -4.27 1.28
CA PHE A 103 27.31 -4.45 0.52
C PHE A 103 28.43 -3.58 1.06
N ASN A 104 28.15 -2.31 1.35
CA ASN A 104 29.12 -1.40 1.95
C ASN A 104 29.59 -1.92 3.32
N ALA A 105 28.66 -2.38 4.16
CA ALA A 105 28.98 -2.95 5.47
C ALA A 105 29.88 -4.19 5.37
N HIS A 106 29.65 -5.07 4.37
CA HIS A 106 30.54 -6.21 4.11
C HIS A 106 31.95 -5.76 3.70
N LEU A 107 32.06 -4.83 2.75
CA LEU A 107 33.34 -4.34 2.25
C LEU A 107 34.15 -3.63 3.35
N GLU A 108 33.47 -2.81 4.16
CA GLU A 108 34.06 -2.15 5.32
C GLU A 108 34.54 -3.15 6.37
N ALA A 109 33.73 -4.16 6.72
CA ALA A 109 34.12 -5.20 7.65
C ALA A 109 35.37 -5.96 7.16
N TRP A 110 35.42 -6.29 5.86
CA TRP A 110 36.58 -6.94 5.27
C TRP A 110 37.84 -6.05 5.34
N ARG A 111 37.70 -4.76 5.04
CA ARG A 111 38.80 -3.78 5.15
C ARG A 111 39.33 -3.68 6.59
N VAL A 112 38.45 -3.53 7.58
CA VAL A 112 38.83 -3.37 8.99
C VAL A 112 39.48 -4.64 9.53
N VAL A 113 38.98 -5.82 9.18
CA VAL A 113 39.58 -7.11 9.58
C VAL A 113 40.98 -7.31 8.97
N ALA A 114 41.27 -6.73 7.81
CA ALA A 114 42.59 -6.78 7.19
C ALA A 114 43.62 -5.79 7.80
N MET A 115 43.16 -4.80 8.58
CA MET A 115 44.04 -3.81 9.22
C MET A 115 44.73 -4.37 10.46
N ASP A 116 45.91 -3.83 10.77
CA ASP A 116 46.63 -4.07 12.02
C ASP A 116 45.98 -3.34 13.22
N GLU A 117 46.42 -3.70 14.43
CA GLU A 117 45.81 -3.20 15.67
C GLU A 117 46.03 -1.69 15.86
N ALA A 118 47.18 -1.17 15.43
CA ALA A 118 47.51 0.25 15.50
C ALA A 118 46.57 1.07 14.59
N ALA A 119 46.38 0.66 13.33
CA ALA A 119 45.47 1.32 12.40
C ALA A 119 44.01 1.25 12.88
N ARG A 120 43.57 0.11 13.44
CA ARG A 120 42.21 -0.05 13.96
C ARG A 120 41.87 0.91 15.07
N SER A 121 42.82 1.22 15.97
CA SER A 121 42.61 2.14 17.10
C SER A 121 42.32 3.59 16.68
N THR A 122 42.58 3.93 15.42
CA THR A 122 42.38 5.27 14.86
C THR A 122 41.07 5.42 14.06
N LEU A 123 40.28 4.34 13.95
CA LEU A 123 39.05 4.34 13.17
C LEU A 123 37.89 4.97 13.95
N ASP A 124 37.11 5.80 13.25
CA ASP A 124 35.88 6.40 13.77
C ASP A 124 34.63 5.87 13.05
N GLY A 125 33.46 6.23 13.57
CA GLY A 125 32.16 5.90 12.97
C GLY A 125 31.93 4.39 12.86
N PHE A 126 31.33 3.94 11.76
CA PHE A 126 31.03 2.52 11.56
C PHE A 126 32.29 1.64 11.51
N ALA A 127 33.38 2.12 10.93
CA ALA A 127 34.66 1.40 10.91
C ALA A 127 35.24 1.24 12.33
N GLY A 128 35.08 2.25 13.19
CA GLY A 128 35.42 2.16 14.62
C GLY A 128 34.55 1.14 15.37
N ILE A 129 33.23 1.11 15.11
CA ILE A 129 32.34 0.08 15.68
C ILE A 129 32.81 -1.32 15.28
N LEU A 130 33.16 -1.53 14.01
CA LEU A 130 33.69 -2.80 13.51
C LEU A 130 35.02 -3.19 14.19
N ALA A 131 35.89 -2.23 14.46
CA ALA A 131 37.20 -2.47 15.06
C ALA A 131 37.11 -3.08 16.48
N HIS A 132 36.03 -2.76 17.20
CA HIS A 132 35.79 -3.27 18.56
C HIS A 132 34.90 -4.52 18.61
N LYS A 133 34.36 -4.99 17.49
CA LYS A 133 33.55 -6.21 17.47
C LYS A 133 34.41 -7.45 17.67
N THR A 134 33.98 -8.30 18.59
CA THR A 134 34.48 -9.66 18.75
C THR A 134 34.16 -10.52 17.52
N ARG A 135 34.82 -11.67 17.40
CA ARG A 135 34.55 -12.63 16.31
C ARG A 135 33.09 -13.10 16.29
N VAL A 136 32.46 -13.23 17.45
CA VAL A 136 31.05 -13.62 17.57
C VAL A 136 30.14 -12.49 17.06
N GLU A 137 30.41 -11.24 17.45
CA GLU A 137 29.63 -10.09 16.98
C GLU A 137 29.78 -9.84 15.47
N LEU A 138 30.94 -10.12 14.88
CA LEU A 138 31.13 -10.09 13.43
C LEU A 138 30.31 -11.16 12.71
N VAL A 139 30.19 -12.35 13.30
CA VAL A 139 29.32 -13.42 12.77
C VAL A 139 27.85 -13.00 12.83
N ILE A 140 27.39 -12.43 13.94
CA ILE A 140 26.02 -11.91 14.09
C ILE A 140 25.77 -10.82 13.05
N MET A 141 26.68 -9.88 12.90
CA MET A 141 26.56 -8.81 11.91
C MET A 141 26.54 -9.34 10.47
N LYS A 142 27.30 -10.40 10.14
CA LYS A 142 27.17 -11.06 8.83
C LYS A 142 25.75 -11.58 8.59
N VAL A 143 25.11 -12.18 9.61
CA VAL A 143 23.72 -12.62 9.50
C VAL A 143 22.79 -11.43 9.28
N GLU A 144 22.97 -10.34 10.02
CA GLU A 144 22.18 -9.10 9.87
C GLU A 144 22.31 -8.51 8.46
N VAL A 145 23.54 -8.39 7.94
CA VAL A 145 23.83 -7.93 6.57
C VAL A 145 23.14 -8.81 5.54
N PHE A 146 23.26 -10.13 5.69
CA PHE A 146 22.68 -11.09 4.76
C PHE A 146 21.16 -10.98 4.71
N ILE A 147 20.50 -10.94 5.87
CA ILE A 147 19.04 -10.79 5.97
C ILE A 147 18.60 -9.43 5.42
N GLY A 148 19.30 -8.34 5.78
CA GLY A 148 18.98 -7.00 5.28
C GLY A 148 19.06 -6.90 3.76
N VAL A 149 20.11 -7.46 3.15
CA VAL A 149 20.28 -7.51 1.68
C VAL A 149 19.23 -8.41 1.03
N PHE A 150 18.93 -9.57 1.62
CA PHE A 150 17.88 -10.48 1.12
C PHE A 150 16.51 -9.79 1.07
N ILE A 151 16.07 -9.22 2.19
CA ILE A 151 14.78 -8.52 2.28
C ILE A 151 14.78 -7.30 1.35
N GLY A 152 15.87 -6.53 1.32
CA GLY A 152 16.01 -5.36 0.46
C GLY A 152 15.90 -5.70 -1.04
N ALA A 153 16.56 -6.78 -1.48
CA ALA A 153 16.53 -7.23 -2.87
C ALA A 153 15.15 -7.77 -3.28
N VAL A 154 14.50 -8.58 -2.44
CA VAL A 154 13.10 -9.02 -2.66
C VAL A 154 12.16 -7.83 -2.75
N THR A 155 12.33 -6.85 -1.85
CA THR A 155 11.52 -5.63 -1.83
C THR A 155 11.72 -4.81 -3.10
N PHE A 156 12.97 -4.66 -3.56
CA PHE A 156 13.30 -3.90 -4.76
C PHE A 156 12.59 -4.44 -6.00
N THR A 157 12.82 -5.71 -6.37
CA THR A 157 12.22 -6.27 -7.59
C THR A 157 10.71 -6.47 -7.45
N GLY A 158 10.24 -6.86 -6.26
CA GLY A 158 8.80 -6.97 -6.00
C GLY A 158 8.08 -5.63 -6.20
N SER A 159 8.67 -4.55 -5.70
CA SER A 159 8.15 -3.18 -5.84
C SER A 159 8.17 -2.67 -7.28
N VAL A 160 9.23 -2.98 -8.05
CA VAL A 160 9.32 -2.62 -9.48
C VAL A 160 8.21 -3.31 -10.29
N ILE A 161 7.95 -4.60 -10.02
CA ILE A 161 6.87 -5.32 -10.71
C ILE A 161 5.48 -4.83 -10.26
N ALA A 162 5.29 -4.57 -8.97
CA ALA A 162 4.04 -4.00 -8.45
C ALA A 162 3.75 -2.63 -9.09
N PHE A 163 4.76 -1.75 -9.18
CA PHE A 163 4.69 -0.49 -9.91
C PHE A 163 4.29 -0.72 -11.37
N GLY A 164 4.98 -1.63 -12.07
CA GLY A 164 4.71 -1.95 -13.47
C GLY A 164 3.26 -2.41 -13.70
N LYS A 165 2.72 -3.26 -12.81
CA LYS A 165 1.33 -3.75 -12.88
C LYS A 165 0.31 -2.64 -12.62
N LEU A 166 0.53 -1.83 -11.58
CA LEU A 166 -0.36 -0.72 -11.24
C LEU A 166 -0.39 0.36 -12.34
N ALA A 167 0.75 0.60 -12.97
CA ALA A 167 0.93 1.52 -14.10
C ALA A 167 0.46 0.98 -15.45
N GLY A 168 0.01 -0.27 -15.53
CA GLY A 168 -0.38 -0.92 -16.78
C GLY A 168 0.78 -1.16 -17.76
N LYS A 169 2.04 -1.04 -17.30
CA LYS A 169 3.26 -1.35 -18.08
C LYS A 169 3.57 -2.85 -18.10
N VAL A 170 3.06 -3.58 -17.11
CA VAL A 170 3.13 -5.04 -16.98
C VAL A 170 1.70 -5.57 -16.92
N ASP A 171 1.43 -6.72 -17.53
CA ASP A 171 0.11 -7.35 -17.49
C ASP A 171 -0.33 -7.57 -16.02
N GLY A 172 -1.57 -7.17 -15.71
CA GLY A 172 -2.17 -7.36 -14.41
C GLY A 172 -2.58 -8.80 -14.12
N LYS A 173 -2.56 -9.70 -15.12
CA LYS A 173 -2.85 -11.12 -14.90
C LYS A 173 -1.76 -11.82 -14.08
N ALA A 174 -2.16 -12.75 -13.23
CA ALA A 174 -1.24 -13.61 -12.49
C ALA A 174 -0.53 -14.55 -13.48
N LYS A 175 0.81 -14.49 -13.53
CA LYS A 175 1.63 -15.36 -14.39
C LYS A 175 2.71 -16.03 -13.56
N LYS A 176 2.67 -17.36 -13.49
CA LYS A 176 3.68 -18.19 -12.82
C LYS A 176 4.56 -18.88 -13.86
N LEU A 177 5.86 -19.02 -13.58
CA LEU A 177 6.74 -19.84 -14.41
C LEU A 177 6.43 -21.33 -14.19
N PRO A 178 6.78 -22.22 -15.15
CA PRO A 178 6.71 -23.67 -14.94
C PRO A 178 7.47 -24.06 -13.66
N GLY A 179 6.79 -24.71 -12.72
CA GLY A 179 7.33 -25.01 -11.38
C GLY A 179 6.79 -24.12 -10.25
N GLY A 180 6.18 -22.97 -10.55
CA GLY A 180 5.39 -22.16 -9.60
C GLY A 180 6.05 -21.98 -8.22
N HIS A 181 5.36 -22.39 -7.16
CA HIS A 181 5.86 -22.24 -5.79
C HIS A 181 7.15 -23.00 -5.49
N LEU A 182 7.42 -24.09 -6.20
CA LEU A 182 8.64 -24.88 -6.01
C LEU A 182 9.89 -24.05 -6.33
N LEU A 183 9.83 -23.19 -7.35
CA LEU A 183 10.94 -22.30 -7.70
C LEU A 183 11.27 -21.32 -6.57
N ASN A 184 10.23 -20.73 -5.95
CA ASN A 184 10.41 -19.81 -4.83
C ASN A 184 10.94 -20.53 -3.58
N ALA A 185 10.42 -21.73 -3.29
CA ALA A 185 10.89 -22.55 -2.18
C ALA A 185 12.35 -22.97 -2.37
N ALA A 186 12.71 -23.43 -3.57
CA ALA A 186 14.08 -23.81 -3.90
C ALA A 186 15.04 -22.62 -3.80
N ALA A 187 14.63 -21.44 -4.30
CA ALA A 187 15.40 -20.20 -4.18
C ALA A 187 15.60 -19.76 -2.72
N ALA A 188 14.57 -19.89 -1.87
CA ALA A 188 14.66 -19.60 -0.44
C ALA A 188 15.60 -20.58 0.27
N ILE A 189 15.48 -21.87 -0.01
CA ILE A 189 16.37 -22.92 0.53
C ILE A 189 17.82 -22.67 0.10
N LEU A 190 18.05 -22.36 -1.18
CA LEU A 190 19.38 -21.98 -1.69
C LEU A 190 19.92 -20.76 -0.94
N SER A 191 19.09 -19.76 -0.66
CA SER A 191 19.50 -18.58 0.13
C SER A 191 19.92 -18.96 1.56
N LEU A 192 19.23 -19.90 2.21
CA LEU A 192 19.64 -20.42 3.52
C LEU A 192 20.98 -21.17 3.46
N PHE A 193 21.21 -21.98 2.43
CA PHE A 193 22.52 -22.61 2.22
C PHE A 193 23.63 -21.57 2.01
N LEU A 194 23.38 -20.52 1.22
CA LEU A 194 24.33 -19.43 1.00
C LEU A 194 24.63 -18.64 2.29
N LEU A 195 23.65 -18.50 3.19
CA LEU A 195 23.87 -17.88 4.51
C LEU A 195 24.89 -18.68 5.33
N MET A 196 24.72 -20.01 5.40
CA MET A 196 25.65 -20.88 6.13
C MET A 196 27.07 -20.76 5.58
N ILE A 197 27.21 -20.72 4.25
CA ILE A 197 28.51 -20.54 3.60
C ILE A 197 29.08 -19.14 3.93
N TYR A 198 28.28 -18.07 3.80
CA TYR A 198 28.70 -16.68 4.03
C TYR A 198 29.21 -16.42 5.45
N VAL A 199 28.52 -16.97 6.45
CA VAL A 199 28.88 -16.77 7.85
C VAL A 199 30.22 -17.43 8.19
N ASP A 200 30.46 -18.64 7.68
CA ASP A 200 31.70 -19.39 7.94
C ASP A 200 32.92 -18.80 7.20
N LYS A 201 33.09 -19.16 5.92
CA LYS A 201 34.26 -18.77 5.10
C LYS A 201 33.90 -18.19 3.73
N GLY A 202 32.62 -18.09 3.43
CA GLY A 202 32.11 -17.49 2.20
C GLY A 202 32.51 -16.04 2.10
N GLY A 203 33.05 -15.66 0.94
CA GLY A 203 33.33 -14.26 0.61
C GLY A 203 32.12 -13.56 0.04
N ILE A 204 32.33 -12.34 -0.46
CA ILE A 204 31.33 -11.49 -1.10
C ILE A 204 30.51 -12.19 -2.20
N TRP A 205 31.08 -13.19 -2.88
CA TRP A 205 30.38 -13.94 -3.93
C TRP A 205 29.09 -14.61 -3.43
N THR A 206 29.05 -15.07 -2.18
CA THR A 206 27.84 -15.67 -1.58
C THR A 206 26.73 -14.62 -1.41
N LEU A 207 27.11 -13.40 -1.02
CA LEU A 207 26.20 -12.27 -0.91
C LEU A 207 25.69 -11.81 -2.28
N ILE A 208 26.56 -11.75 -3.29
CA ILE A 208 26.18 -11.44 -4.69
C ILE A 208 25.21 -12.49 -5.23
N LEU A 209 25.54 -13.77 -5.08
CA LEU A 209 24.70 -14.86 -5.57
C LEU A 209 23.36 -14.89 -4.83
N MET A 210 23.34 -14.73 -3.51
CA MET A 210 22.09 -14.61 -2.76
C MET A 210 21.28 -13.41 -3.25
N THR A 211 21.92 -12.26 -3.48
CA THR A 211 21.23 -11.06 -3.98
C THR A 211 20.54 -11.37 -5.31
N ALA A 212 21.22 -12.04 -6.25
CA ALA A 212 20.61 -12.45 -7.51
C ALA A 212 19.39 -13.38 -7.32
N VAL A 213 19.49 -14.33 -6.37
CA VAL A 213 18.39 -15.23 -6.01
C VAL A 213 17.23 -14.46 -5.38
N ALA A 214 17.50 -13.51 -4.48
CA ALA A 214 16.50 -12.66 -3.84
C ALA A 214 15.79 -11.73 -4.84
N LEU A 215 16.53 -11.16 -5.79
CA LEU A 215 15.97 -10.39 -6.90
C LEU A 215 14.99 -11.25 -7.72
N PHE A 216 15.34 -12.51 -8.01
CA PHE A 216 14.46 -13.46 -8.68
C PHE A 216 13.22 -13.78 -7.85
N ILE A 217 13.35 -14.02 -6.54
CA ILE A 217 12.23 -14.28 -5.63
C ILE A 217 11.23 -13.11 -5.66
N GLY A 218 11.70 -11.87 -5.50
CA GLY A 218 10.84 -10.68 -5.53
C GLY A 218 10.10 -10.53 -6.86
N TYR A 219 10.79 -10.72 -7.99
CA TYR A 219 10.16 -10.74 -9.31
C TYR A 219 9.11 -11.84 -9.43
N HIS A 220 9.47 -13.08 -9.13
CA HIS A 220 8.64 -14.24 -9.42
C HIS A 220 7.41 -14.33 -8.50
N LEU A 221 7.54 -13.96 -7.22
CA LEU A 221 6.40 -13.87 -6.30
C LEU A 221 5.37 -12.86 -6.79
N ILE A 222 5.78 -11.62 -7.10
CA ILE A 222 4.82 -10.58 -7.46
C ILE A 222 4.24 -10.80 -8.86
N MET A 223 4.99 -11.40 -9.78
CA MET A 223 4.45 -11.83 -11.08
C MET A 223 3.29 -12.82 -10.93
N GLY A 224 3.36 -13.71 -9.94
CA GLY A 224 2.32 -14.69 -9.63
C GLY A 224 1.05 -14.14 -8.98
N ILE A 225 1.00 -12.85 -8.63
CA ILE A 225 -0.14 -12.21 -7.96
C ILE A 225 -0.93 -11.34 -8.93
N GLY A 226 -2.27 -11.37 -8.86
CA GLY A 226 -3.15 -10.60 -9.74
C GLY A 226 -3.15 -9.09 -9.45
N GLY A 227 -3.46 -8.29 -10.46
CA GLY A 227 -3.41 -6.83 -10.44
C GLY A 227 -4.27 -6.16 -9.36
N ALA A 228 -5.36 -6.78 -8.91
CA ALA A 228 -6.18 -6.21 -7.85
C ALA A 228 -5.88 -6.74 -6.44
N ASP A 229 -4.98 -7.72 -6.31
CA ASP A 229 -4.31 -8.03 -5.04
C ASP A 229 -3.08 -7.14 -4.82
N MET A 230 -2.70 -6.34 -5.82
CA MET A 230 -1.55 -5.42 -5.72
C MET A 230 -1.61 -4.48 -4.52
N PRO A 231 -2.76 -3.93 -4.07
CA PRO A 231 -2.78 -3.06 -2.91
C PRO A 231 -2.24 -3.75 -1.65
N VAL A 232 -2.59 -5.03 -1.44
CA VAL A 232 -2.06 -5.85 -0.34
C VAL A 232 -0.55 -6.08 -0.52
N VAL A 233 -0.12 -6.35 -1.75
CA VAL A 233 1.30 -6.51 -2.08
C VAL A 233 2.10 -5.24 -1.77
N VAL A 234 1.59 -4.05 -2.13
CA VAL A 234 2.27 -2.78 -1.83
C VAL A 234 2.40 -2.59 -0.32
N SER A 235 1.37 -2.91 0.46
CA SER A 235 1.41 -2.85 1.92
C SER A 235 2.39 -3.87 2.53
N MET A 236 2.47 -5.08 1.97
CA MET A 236 3.43 -6.09 2.40
C MET A 236 4.88 -5.66 2.08
N LEU A 237 5.11 -5.10 0.89
CA LEU A 237 6.43 -4.58 0.50
C LEU A 237 6.84 -3.37 1.36
N ASN A 238 5.88 -2.56 1.81
CA ASN A 238 6.13 -1.54 2.83
C ASN A 238 6.65 -2.18 4.13
N SER A 239 6.01 -3.26 4.59
CA SER A 239 6.48 -4.00 5.78
C SER A 239 7.91 -4.50 5.59
N TYR A 240 8.22 -5.12 4.45
CA TYR A 240 9.56 -5.62 4.15
C TYR A 240 10.60 -4.49 4.12
N SER A 241 10.24 -3.33 3.57
CA SER A 241 11.12 -2.16 3.58
C SER A 241 11.46 -1.69 5.01
N GLY A 242 10.50 -1.74 5.94
CA GLY A 242 10.72 -1.46 7.37
C GLY A 242 11.63 -2.48 8.04
N TRP A 243 11.40 -3.78 7.81
CA TRP A 243 12.25 -4.84 8.36
C TRP A 243 13.68 -4.83 7.79
N ALA A 244 13.84 -4.49 6.52
CA ALA A 244 15.15 -4.27 5.92
C ALA A 244 15.88 -3.09 6.58
N ALA A 245 15.19 -1.97 6.80
CA ALA A 245 15.74 -0.83 7.52
C ALA A 245 16.15 -1.18 8.96
N ALA A 246 15.34 -1.97 9.67
CA ALA A 246 15.68 -2.44 11.02
C ALA A 246 16.91 -3.36 11.03
N ALA A 247 17.01 -4.30 10.08
CA ALA A 247 18.18 -5.19 9.95
C ALA A 247 19.47 -4.40 9.66
N ILE A 248 19.38 -3.36 8.82
CA ILE A 248 20.49 -2.43 8.59
C ILE A 248 20.78 -1.59 9.84
N GLY A 249 19.76 -1.21 10.61
CA GLY A 249 19.92 -0.56 11.90
C GLY A 249 20.75 -1.39 12.87
N PHE A 250 20.45 -2.69 13.00
CA PHE A 250 21.27 -3.61 13.81
C PHE A 250 22.70 -3.72 13.29
N THR A 251 22.85 -3.90 11.96
CA THR A 251 24.17 -3.98 11.31
C THR A 251 25.04 -2.78 11.66
N LEU A 252 24.47 -1.57 11.62
CA LEU A 252 25.18 -0.31 11.86
C LEU A 252 25.24 0.10 13.33
N GLY A 253 24.55 -0.59 14.24
CA GLY A 253 24.35 -0.14 15.62
C GLY A 253 23.60 1.19 15.72
N ASN A 254 22.61 1.41 14.85
CA ASN A 254 21.84 2.64 14.76
C ASN A 254 20.41 2.44 15.29
N ASP A 255 20.19 2.87 16.54
CA ASP A 255 18.90 2.74 17.24
C ASP A 255 17.74 3.43 16.50
N LEU A 256 17.98 4.56 15.84
CA LEU A 256 16.94 5.27 15.09
C LEU A 256 16.42 4.40 13.95
N LEU A 257 17.31 3.77 13.18
CA LEU A 257 16.92 2.87 12.09
C LEU A 257 16.19 1.62 12.59
N ILE A 258 16.60 1.09 13.75
CA ILE A 258 15.92 -0.05 14.39
C ILE A 258 14.49 0.34 14.77
N VAL A 259 14.31 1.46 15.47
CA VAL A 259 12.98 1.92 15.94
C VAL A 259 12.07 2.26 14.77
N VAL A 260 12.55 3.08 13.83
CA VAL A 260 11.75 3.50 12.66
C VAL A 260 11.45 2.30 11.76
N GLY A 261 12.43 1.43 11.53
CA GLY A 261 12.26 0.21 10.74
C GLY A 261 11.20 -0.73 11.33
N ALA A 262 11.25 -0.97 12.65
CA ALA A 262 10.26 -1.80 13.33
C ALA A 262 8.85 -1.17 13.30
N LEU A 263 8.75 0.16 13.45
CA LEU A 263 7.49 0.89 13.39
C LEU A 263 6.84 0.80 11.99
N VAL A 264 7.62 1.01 10.92
CA VAL A 264 7.14 0.87 9.54
C VAL A 264 6.83 -0.59 9.21
N GLY A 265 7.69 -1.52 9.63
CA GLY A 265 7.56 -2.95 9.42
C GLY A 265 6.27 -3.51 10.02
N SER A 266 6.00 -3.20 11.28
CA SER A 266 4.78 -3.61 11.98
C SER A 266 3.52 -2.97 11.40
N SER A 267 3.56 -1.66 11.11
CA SER A 267 2.42 -0.95 10.50
C SER A 267 2.02 -1.56 9.14
N GLY A 268 3.00 -1.83 8.27
CA GLY A 268 2.73 -2.48 6.98
C GLY A 268 2.18 -3.90 7.12
N ALA A 269 2.64 -4.67 8.11
CA ALA A 269 2.14 -6.02 8.36
C ALA A 269 0.68 -6.00 8.85
N ILE A 270 0.37 -5.13 9.81
CA ILE A 270 -0.99 -4.95 10.35
C ILE A 270 -1.95 -4.49 9.25
N LEU A 271 -1.55 -3.49 8.45
CA LEU A 271 -2.37 -2.99 7.34
C LEU A 271 -2.66 -4.10 6.33
N SER A 272 -1.64 -4.89 5.95
CA SER A 272 -1.80 -6.01 5.02
C SER A 272 -2.79 -7.05 5.55
N TYR A 273 -2.74 -7.34 6.86
CA TYR A 273 -3.68 -8.25 7.51
C TYR A 273 -5.12 -7.71 7.48
N ILE A 274 -5.32 -6.44 7.84
CA ILE A 274 -6.65 -5.79 7.84
C ILE A 274 -7.25 -5.80 6.43
N MET A 275 -6.44 -5.49 5.40
CA MET A 275 -6.88 -5.54 4.01
C MET A 275 -7.31 -6.95 3.58
N CYS A 276 -6.51 -7.97 3.90
CA CYS A 276 -6.86 -9.37 3.61
C CYS A 276 -8.16 -9.78 4.29
N LYS A 277 -8.34 -9.42 5.57
CA LYS A 277 -9.57 -9.67 6.32
C LYS A 277 -10.79 -8.98 5.70
N ALA A 278 -10.64 -7.73 5.27
CA ALA A 278 -11.70 -6.98 4.59
C ALA A 278 -12.08 -7.55 3.20
N MET A 279 -11.21 -8.36 2.59
CA MET A 279 -11.48 -9.11 1.35
C MET A 279 -11.96 -10.54 1.60
N ASN A 280 -12.11 -10.95 2.87
CA ASN A 280 -12.29 -12.36 3.28
C ASN A 280 -11.31 -13.34 2.61
N ARG A 281 -10.05 -12.93 2.49
CA ARG A 281 -8.98 -13.77 1.96
C ARG A 281 -7.89 -13.97 2.98
N SER A 282 -7.32 -15.17 3.04
CA SER A 282 -6.18 -15.42 3.93
C SER A 282 -4.94 -14.74 3.37
N PHE A 283 -4.12 -14.15 4.24
CA PHE A 283 -2.86 -13.50 3.86
C PHE A 283 -1.94 -14.44 3.05
N VAL A 284 -1.88 -15.72 3.44
CA VAL A 284 -1.11 -16.74 2.74
C VAL A 284 -1.65 -17.00 1.33
N SER A 285 -2.98 -17.02 1.13
CA SER A 285 -3.57 -17.23 -0.20
C SER A 285 -3.23 -16.10 -1.18
N VAL A 286 -3.17 -14.85 -0.69
CA VAL A 286 -2.83 -13.68 -1.50
C VAL A 286 -1.36 -13.72 -1.92
N ILE A 287 -0.43 -14.04 -1.00
CA ILE A 287 1.01 -14.12 -1.30
C ILE A 287 1.36 -15.28 -2.21
N LEU A 288 0.71 -16.44 -2.02
CA LEU A 288 0.92 -17.61 -2.87
C LEU A 288 0.10 -17.50 -4.17
N GLY A 289 -0.58 -16.39 -4.45
CA GLY A 289 -1.28 -16.18 -5.72
C GLY A 289 -2.29 -17.31 -6.02
N GLY A 290 -3.05 -17.71 -5.00
CA GLY A 290 -4.19 -18.61 -5.14
C GLY A 290 -5.47 -17.78 -5.08
N PHE A 291 -6.29 -17.87 -6.14
CA PHE A 291 -7.69 -17.44 -6.01
C PHE A 291 -8.39 -18.42 -5.07
N GLY A 292 -9.27 -17.86 -4.23
CA GLY A 292 -10.02 -18.59 -3.22
C GLY A 292 -10.65 -19.86 -3.79
N THR A 293 -10.50 -20.92 -3.03
CA THR A 293 -11.15 -22.22 -3.24
C THR A 293 -12.64 -22.06 -3.01
N ALA A 294 -13.42 -21.82 -4.06
CA ALA A 294 -14.83 -22.17 -4.12
C ALA A 294 -15.02 -23.05 -5.36
N GLY A 295 -15.17 -24.36 -5.12
CA GLY A 295 -15.21 -25.41 -6.13
C GLY A 295 -16.62 -25.78 -6.57
N GLY A 296 -17.54 -24.82 -6.57
CA GLY A 296 -18.93 -25.00 -7.01
C GLY A 296 -19.25 -24.12 -8.21
N LEU A 297 -20.29 -24.48 -8.96
CA LEU A 297 -20.89 -23.57 -9.93
C LEU A 297 -21.55 -22.42 -9.15
N PRO A 298 -21.32 -21.15 -9.51
CA PRO A 298 -22.04 -20.01 -8.93
C PRO A 298 -23.55 -20.19 -9.08
N MET A 299 -24.33 -19.66 -8.13
CA MET A 299 -25.78 -19.64 -8.29
C MET A 299 -26.20 -18.89 -9.56
N GLU A 300 -27.23 -19.42 -10.22
CA GLU A 300 -27.77 -18.82 -11.43
C GLU A 300 -28.45 -17.49 -11.10
N ILE A 301 -28.17 -16.46 -11.89
CA ILE A 301 -28.73 -15.13 -11.70
C ILE A 301 -30.09 -15.08 -12.38
N VAL A 302 -31.12 -14.70 -11.62
CA VAL A 302 -32.50 -14.58 -12.09
C VAL A 302 -32.90 -13.11 -12.17
N GLY A 303 -33.61 -12.74 -13.23
CA GLY A 303 -34.13 -11.39 -13.47
C GLY A 303 -33.54 -10.74 -14.72
N GLU A 304 -33.94 -9.50 -14.98
CA GLU A 304 -33.41 -8.70 -16.08
C GLU A 304 -32.84 -7.38 -15.57
N GLN A 305 -31.77 -6.90 -16.22
CA GLN A 305 -31.19 -5.61 -15.91
C GLN A 305 -32.08 -4.50 -16.51
N VAL A 306 -32.70 -3.70 -15.64
CA VAL A 306 -33.57 -2.60 -16.07
C VAL A 306 -32.76 -1.31 -16.14
N ALA A 307 -32.62 -0.74 -17.34
CA ALA A 307 -31.92 0.54 -17.54
C ALA A 307 -32.76 1.74 -17.10
N ILE A 308 -32.09 2.84 -16.73
CA ILE A 308 -32.71 4.14 -16.44
C ILE A 308 -31.88 5.28 -17.03
N ASP A 309 -32.55 6.35 -17.43
CA ASP A 309 -31.94 7.58 -17.93
C ASP A 309 -31.65 8.60 -16.81
N ALA A 310 -31.05 9.74 -17.17
CA ALA A 310 -30.65 10.75 -16.20
C ALA A 310 -31.88 11.42 -15.56
N GLU A 311 -32.94 11.61 -16.33
CA GLU A 311 -34.21 12.20 -15.92
C GLU A 311 -34.90 11.33 -14.85
N GLY A 312 -34.96 10.01 -15.04
CA GLY A 312 -35.52 9.09 -14.07
C GLY A 312 -34.73 9.04 -12.76
N VAL A 313 -33.38 9.07 -12.85
CA VAL A 313 -32.53 9.16 -11.65
C VAL A 313 -32.74 10.50 -10.93
N ALA A 314 -32.85 11.61 -11.67
CA ALA A 314 -33.10 12.93 -11.09
C ALA A 314 -34.45 13.00 -10.38
N ALA A 315 -35.51 12.44 -10.96
CA ALA A 315 -36.83 12.39 -10.34
C ALA A 315 -36.78 11.68 -8.98
N ALA A 316 -36.17 10.49 -8.92
CA ALA A 316 -36.03 9.74 -7.67
C ALA A 316 -35.18 10.49 -6.63
N LEU A 317 -34.10 11.16 -7.06
CA LEU A 317 -33.27 11.96 -6.15
C LEU A 317 -33.99 13.22 -5.64
N ASN A 318 -34.86 13.84 -6.46
CA ASN A 318 -35.67 14.99 -6.07
C ASN A 318 -36.74 14.60 -5.05
N GLU A 319 -37.28 13.38 -5.11
CA GLU A 319 -38.27 12.86 -4.15
C GLU A 319 -37.66 12.30 -2.87
N ALA A 320 -36.39 11.88 -2.89
CA ALA A 320 -35.72 11.26 -1.75
C ALA A 320 -35.32 12.26 -0.65
N ASP A 321 -35.45 11.87 0.62
CA ASP A 321 -34.97 12.65 1.76
C ASP A 321 -33.62 12.14 2.27
N SER A 322 -33.40 10.81 2.22
CA SER A 322 -32.17 10.14 2.65
C SER A 322 -31.47 9.46 1.48
N ILE A 323 -30.24 9.90 1.21
CA ILE A 323 -29.44 9.47 0.05
C ILE A 323 -28.06 8.98 0.52
N ILE A 324 -27.67 7.79 0.08
CA ILE A 324 -26.32 7.24 0.29
C ILE A 324 -25.59 7.10 -1.05
N ILE A 325 -24.36 7.60 -1.12
CA ILE A 325 -23.47 7.46 -2.27
C ILE A 325 -22.41 6.42 -1.97
N VAL A 326 -22.30 5.40 -2.82
CA VAL A 326 -21.27 4.35 -2.71
C VAL A 326 -20.24 4.52 -3.84
N PRO A 327 -19.10 5.19 -3.59
CA PRO A 327 -18.06 5.36 -4.59
C PRO A 327 -17.21 4.09 -4.75
N GLY A 328 -16.87 3.77 -6.00
CA GLY A 328 -15.98 2.68 -6.35
C GLY A 328 -14.85 3.11 -7.29
N TYR A 329 -14.02 2.16 -7.69
CA TYR A 329 -12.85 2.43 -8.54
C TYR A 329 -13.21 3.06 -9.89
N GLY A 330 -14.40 2.77 -10.45
CA GLY A 330 -14.87 3.40 -11.68
C GLY A 330 -15.03 4.92 -11.57
N MET A 331 -15.34 5.46 -10.38
CA MET A 331 -15.34 6.91 -10.12
C MET A 331 -13.94 7.50 -10.30
N ALA A 332 -12.91 6.82 -9.77
CA ALA A 332 -11.52 7.25 -9.87
C ALA A 332 -11.02 7.21 -11.32
N VAL A 333 -11.32 6.13 -12.06
CA VAL A 333 -10.92 5.99 -13.47
C VAL A 333 -11.56 7.08 -14.33
N ALA A 334 -12.82 7.42 -14.08
CA ALA A 334 -13.53 8.46 -14.83
C ALA A 334 -13.18 9.90 -14.38
N GLN A 335 -12.40 10.07 -13.30
CA GLN A 335 -12.14 11.38 -12.68
C GLN A 335 -13.45 12.12 -12.32
N ALA A 336 -14.39 11.38 -11.72
CA ALA A 336 -15.75 11.85 -11.45
C ALA A 336 -15.93 12.49 -10.06
N GLN A 337 -14.90 12.50 -9.21
CA GLN A 337 -14.98 12.98 -7.81
C GLN A 337 -15.51 14.41 -7.68
N GLN A 338 -15.18 15.31 -8.62
CA GLN A 338 -15.70 16.67 -8.63
C GLN A 338 -17.20 16.73 -8.96
N ALA A 339 -17.68 15.92 -9.91
CA ALA A 339 -19.09 15.84 -10.25
C ALA A 339 -19.91 15.24 -9.09
N VAL A 340 -19.33 14.26 -8.37
CA VAL A 340 -19.94 13.70 -7.15
C VAL A 340 -20.03 14.75 -6.04
N SER A 341 -18.98 15.55 -5.82
CA SER A 341 -19.01 16.65 -4.84
C SER A 341 -20.06 17.71 -5.19
N GLU A 342 -20.19 18.06 -6.47
CA GLU A 342 -21.22 18.98 -6.94
C GLU A 342 -22.64 18.43 -6.73
N LEU A 343 -22.85 17.14 -7.01
CA LEU A 343 -24.11 16.44 -6.77
C LEU A 343 -24.47 16.48 -5.28
N THR A 344 -23.52 16.13 -4.42
CA THR A 344 -23.69 16.19 -2.95
C THR A 344 -24.05 17.60 -2.50
N ARG A 345 -23.36 18.62 -2.99
CA ARG A 345 -23.63 20.01 -2.62
C ARG A 345 -25.05 20.44 -3.01
N LYS A 346 -25.48 20.12 -4.23
CA LYS A 346 -26.82 20.47 -4.74
C LYS A 346 -27.93 19.78 -3.94
N LEU A 347 -27.80 18.48 -3.69
CA LEU A 347 -28.76 17.73 -2.88
C LEU A 347 -28.83 18.26 -1.43
N ARG A 348 -27.68 18.56 -0.81
CA ARG A 348 -27.63 19.14 0.54
C ARG A 348 -28.20 20.56 0.61
N SER A 349 -28.01 21.39 -0.42
CA SER A 349 -28.64 22.71 -0.47
C SER A 349 -30.15 22.64 -0.55
N SER A 350 -30.69 21.55 -1.11
CA SER A 350 -32.13 21.25 -1.14
C SER A 350 -32.63 20.58 0.16
N GLY A 351 -31.83 20.57 1.24
CA GLY A 351 -32.22 20.06 2.56
C GLY A 351 -32.13 18.54 2.74
N LYS A 352 -31.59 17.80 1.76
CA LYS A 352 -31.55 16.33 1.78
C LYS A 352 -30.38 15.80 2.62
N LYS A 353 -30.57 14.65 3.26
CA LYS A 353 -29.53 13.95 4.04
C LYS A 353 -28.68 13.08 3.12
N VAL A 354 -27.51 13.61 2.71
CA VAL A 354 -26.58 12.92 1.81
C VAL A 354 -25.36 12.43 2.59
N ARG A 355 -25.07 11.13 2.49
CA ARG A 355 -23.91 10.48 3.13
C ARG A 355 -23.16 9.60 2.14
N PHE A 356 -21.90 9.31 2.44
CA PHE A 356 -21.06 8.40 1.68
C PHE A 356 -20.82 7.13 2.47
N ALA A 357 -20.95 5.99 1.81
CA ALA A 357 -20.58 4.69 2.37
C ALA A 357 -19.26 4.22 1.74
N ILE A 358 -18.20 4.14 2.53
CA ILE A 358 -16.89 3.72 2.06
C ILE A 358 -16.64 2.27 2.46
N HIS A 359 -16.42 1.43 1.46
CA HIS A 359 -15.95 0.07 1.69
C HIS A 359 -14.42 0.09 1.91
N PRO A 360 -13.86 -0.65 2.90
CA PRO A 360 -12.43 -0.60 3.24
C PRO A 360 -11.47 -0.89 2.07
N VAL A 361 -11.91 -1.74 1.13
CA VAL A 361 -11.14 -2.10 -0.08
C VAL A 361 -11.62 -1.42 -1.37
N ALA A 362 -12.40 -0.35 -1.27
CA ALA A 362 -12.79 0.43 -2.44
C ALA A 362 -11.57 1.10 -3.10
N GLY A 363 -11.28 0.72 -4.35
CA GLY A 363 -10.22 1.34 -5.15
C GLY A 363 -9.00 0.43 -5.37
N ARG A 364 -7.80 1.01 -5.24
CA ARG A 364 -6.50 0.37 -5.54
C ARG A 364 -5.44 0.62 -4.46
N LEU A 365 -5.83 1.22 -3.33
CA LEU A 365 -4.98 1.51 -2.18
C LEU A 365 -5.92 1.73 -0.98
N PRO A 366 -5.53 1.38 0.25
CA PRO A 366 -6.33 1.68 1.43
C PRO A 366 -6.69 3.16 1.53
N GLY A 367 -7.97 3.47 1.75
CA GLY A 367 -8.44 4.84 1.83
C GLY A 367 -8.44 5.62 0.50
N HIS A 368 -8.31 4.94 -0.65
CA HIS A 368 -8.26 5.61 -1.96
C HIS A 368 -9.50 6.49 -2.19
N MET A 369 -10.69 6.04 -1.81
CA MET A 369 -11.90 6.84 -1.96
C MET A 369 -11.91 8.06 -1.02
N ASN A 370 -11.51 7.90 0.24
CA ASN A 370 -11.46 9.00 1.22
C ASN A 370 -10.55 10.14 0.70
N VAL A 371 -9.42 9.78 0.10
CA VAL A 371 -8.47 10.75 -0.47
C VAL A 371 -9.06 11.50 -1.67
N LEU A 372 -9.73 10.82 -2.60
CA LEU A 372 -10.36 11.46 -3.76
C LEU A 372 -11.55 12.35 -3.36
N LEU A 373 -12.33 11.94 -2.37
CA LEU A 373 -13.42 12.75 -1.84
C LEU A 373 -12.90 13.98 -1.11
N ALA A 374 -11.80 13.86 -0.36
CA ALA A 374 -11.11 14.97 0.26
C ALA A 374 -10.56 15.96 -0.77
N GLU A 375 -9.97 15.48 -1.87
CA GLU A 375 -9.54 16.30 -3.00
C GLU A 375 -10.72 17.09 -3.61
N ALA A 376 -11.88 16.44 -3.71
CA ALA A 376 -13.13 17.05 -4.15
C ALA A 376 -13.83 17.91 -3.07
N LYS A 377 -13.18 18.11 -1.92
CA LYS A 377 -13.66 18.92 -0.78
C LYS A 377 -15.00 18.44 -0.23
N VAL A 378 -15.27 17.14 -0.28
CA VAL A 378 -16.42 16.54 0.40
C VAL A 378 -16.18 16.63 1.92
N PRO A 379 -17.13 17.17 2.71
CA PRO A 379 -17.01 17.22 4.16
C PRO A 379 -16.89 15.83 4.77
N TYR A 380 -15.96 15.65 5.72
CA TYR A 380 -15.68 14.33 6.31
C TYR A 380 -16.80 13.81 7.22
N ASP A 381 -17.60 14.69 7.80
CA ASP A 381 -18.74 14.36 8.68
C ASP A 381 -19.82 13.53 7.98
N ILE A 382 -19.84 13.56 6.65
CA ILE A 382 -20.77 12.79 5.83
C ILE A 382 -20.10 11.58 5.15
N VAL A 383 -18.84 11.29 5.45
CA VAL A 383 -18.10 10.14 4.91
C VAL A 383 -17.96 9.09 6.01
N LEU A 384 -18.71 8.00 5.88
CA LEU A 384 -18.82 6.95 6.88
C LEU A 384 -18.17 5.66 6.36
N GLU A 385 -17.54 4.93 7.26
CA GLU A 385 -17.02 3.60 6.99
C GLU A 385 -18.17 2.57 6.95
N MET A 386 -17.94 1.43 6.29
CA MET A 386 -18.95 0.39 6.09
C MET A 386 -19.64 -0.06 7.39
N ASP A 387 -18.86 -0.26 8.45
CA ASP A 387 -19.38 -0.72 9.75
C ASP A 387 -20.27 0.33 10.44
N GLU A 388 -20.14 1.60 10.07
CA GLU A 388 -20.89 2.72 10.66
C GLU A 388 -22.22 2.97 9.93
N ILE A 389 -22.35 2.55 8.67
CA ILE A 389 -23.47 2.93 7.80
C ILE A 389 -24.34 1.75 7.32
N ASN A 390 -23.88 0.50 7.48
CA ASN A 390 -24.61 -0.66 6.95
C ASN A 390 -26.04 -0.80 7.54
N ASP A 391 -26.21 -0.47 8.83
CA ASP A 391 -27.50 -0.53 9.52
C ASP A 391 -28.49 0.56 9.04
N ASP A 392 -28.02 1.57 8.31
CA ASP A 392 -28.85 2.66 7.80
C ASP A 392 -29.47 2.38 6.42
N PHE A 393 -29.01 1.35 5.69
CA PHE A 393 -29.54 1.05 4.35
C PHE A 393 -31.05 0.77 4.33
N PRO A 394 -31.65 0.01 5.27
CA PRO A 394 -33.11 -0.18 5.32
C PRO A 394 -33.93 1.11 5.46
N HIS A 395 -33.33 2.17 5.99
CA HIS A 395 -33.96 3.48 6.21
C HIS A 395 -33.53 4.52 5.17
N THR A 396 -32.94 4.09 4.05
CA THR A 396 -32.45 4.98 2.99
C THR A 396 -33.35 4.89 1.77
N ASP A 397 -33.73 6.06 1.23
CA ASP A 397 -34.63 6.14 0.09
C ASP A 397 -33.91 5.80 -1.21
N VAL A 398 -32.73 6.39 -1.42
CA VAL A 398 -31.96 6.20 -2.65
C VAL A 398 -30.50 5.90 -2.32
N VAL A 399 -29.97 4.84 -2.94
CA VAL A 399 -28.54 4.56 -2.99
C VAL A 399 -28.04 4.75 -4.41
N ILE A 400 -26.97 5.51 -4.60
CA ILE A 400 -26.29 5.65 -5.90
C ILE A 400 -24.91 4.98 -5.81
N VAL A 401 -24.74 3.89 -6.54
CA VAL A 401 -23.50 3.12 -6.61
C VAL A 401 -22.70 3.61 -7.82
N ILE A 402 -21.52 4.22 -7.60
CA ILE A 402 -20.75 4.87 -8.66
C ILE A 402 -19.48 4.08 -8.96
N GLY A 403 -19.50 3.32 -10.07
CA GLY A 403 -18.31 2.61 -10.53
C GLY A 403 -17.82 1.52 -9.57
N SER A 404 -18.75 0.88 -8.87
CA SER A 404 -18.49 -0.22 -7.94
C SER A 404 -19.18 -1.51 -8.44
N ASN A 405 -18.63 -2.67 -8.07
CA ASN A 405 -19.22 -3.96 -8.38
C ASN A 405 -19.10 -4.93 -7.19
N ASP A 406 -17.89 -5.41 -6.88
CA ASP A 406 -17.72 -6.50 -5.90
C ASP A 406 -18.10 -6.10 -4.47
N ILE A 407 -17.81 -4.86 -4.06
CA ILE A 407 -18.07 -4.36 -2.70
C ILE A 407 -19.56 -4.13 -2.38
N VAL A 408 -20.43 -4.29 -3.38
CA VAL A 408 -21.90 -4.21 -3.26
C VAL A 408 -22.57 -5.50 -3.74
N ASN A 409 -21.82 -6.59 -3.89
CA ASN A 409 -22.30 -7.83 -4.49
C ASN A 409 -22.97 -8.73 -3.43
N PRO A 410 -24.30 -8.99 -3.51
CA PRO A 410 -25.02 -9.84 -2.57
C PRO A 410 -24.53 -11.29 -2.55
N ALA A 411 -23.91 -11.77 -3.64
CA ALA A 411 -23.36 -13.12 -3.73
C ALA A 411 -22.29 -13.40 -2.66
N ALA A 412 -21.67 -12.36 -2.08
CA ALA A 412 -20.77 -12.52 -0.95
C ALA A 412 -21.48 -13.09 0.30
N LEU A 413 -22.77 -12.82 0.49
CA LEU A 413 -23.56 -13.28 1.63
C LEU A 413 -24.55 -14.39 1.25
N GLU A 414 -25.10 -14.32 0.04
CA GLU A 414 -26.17 -15.22 -0.43
C GLU A 414 -25.62 -16.51 -1.07
N ASP A 415 -24.42 -16.50 -1.68
CA ASP A 415 -23.87 -17.64 -2.43
C ASP A 415 -22.57 -18.21 -1.83
N PRO A 416 -22.63 -19.37 -1.14
CA PRO A 416 -21.46 -20.04 -0.60
C PRO A 416 -20.44 -20.49 -1.65
N ASN A 417 -20.85 -20.64 -2.91
CA ASN A 417 -19.98 -21.04 -4.02
C ASN A 417 -19.32 -19.84 -4.72
N SER A 418 -19.69 -18.61 -4.34
CA SER A 418 -19.11 -17.41 -4.90
C SER A 418 -17.62 -17.29 -4.56
N PRO A 419 -16.76 -16.86 -5.50
CA PRO A 419 -15.35 -16.55 -5.22
C PRO A 419 -15.14 -15.48 -4.15
N ILE A 420 -16.18 -14.71 -3.83
CA ILE A 420 -16.18 -13.65 -2.80
C ILE A 420 -17.07 -14.02 -1.60
N ALA A 421 -17.48 -15.29 -1.46
CA ALA A 421 -18.29 -15.74 -0.33
C ALA A 421 -17.64 -15.36 1.01
N GLY A 422 -18.43 -14.81 1.93
CA GLY A 422 -18.03 -14.31 3.24
C GLY A 422 -17.30 -12.95 3.26
N MET A 423 -17.09 -12.31 2.09
CA MET A 423 -16.61 -10.93 2.04
C MET A 423 -17.65 -9.99 2.65
N PRO A 424 -17.29 -9.16 3.65
CA PRO A 424 -18.14 -8.05 4.09
C PRO A 424 -18.43 -7.14 2.89
N VAL A 425 -19.67 -6.74 2.72
CA VAL A 425 -20.09 -5.87 1.60
C VAL A 425 -21.04 -4.80 2.12
N LEU A 426 -21.19 -3.73 1.33
CA LEU A 426 -22.22 -2.73 1.56
C LEU A 426 -23.56 -3.29 1.12
N GLU A 427 -24.51 -3.42 2.06
CA GLU A 427 -25.80 -4.08 1.85
C GLU A 427 -26.82 -3.16 1.16
N VAL A 428 -26.40 -2.55 0.05
CA VAL A 428 -27.14 -1.51 -0.67
C VAL A 428 -28.51 -1.96 -1.15
N TRP A 429 -28.71 -3.27 -1.36
CA TRP A 429 -29.98 -3.85 -1.78
C TRP A 429 -31.08 -3.73 -0.72
N LYS A 430 -30.75 -3.41 0.52
CA LYS A 430 -31.73 -3.14 1.59
C LYS A 430 -32.40 -1.77 1.47
N ALA A 431 -31.90 -0.87 0.63
CA ALA A 431 -32.51 0.44 0.40
C ALA A 431 -33.77 0.37 -0.49
N LYS A 432 -34.59 1.43 -0.47
CA LYS A 432 -35.82 1.48 -1.28
C LYS A 432 -35.53 1.46 -2.78
N HIS A 433 -34.57 2.27 -3.23
CA HIS A 433 -34.12 2.31 -4.63
C HIS A 433 -32.60 2.32 -4.74
N VAL A 434 -32.06 1.56 -5.69
CA VAL A 434 -30.62 1.49 -5.97
C VAL A 434 -30.36 1.85 -7.43
N PHE A 435 -29.49 2.82 -7.66
CA PHE A 435 -29.03 3.23 -8.99
C PHE A 435 -27.56 2.86 -9.16
N VAL A 436 -27.25 2.03 -10.15
CA VAL A 436 -25.88 1.60 -10.42
C VAL A 436 -25.33 2.32 -11.64
N SER A 437 -24.36 3.20 -11.43
CA SER A 437 -23.65 3.92 -12.49
C SER A 437 -22.42 3.13 -12.96
N LYS A 438 -22.48 2.59 -14.18
CA LYS A 438 -21.38 1.85 -14.83
C LYS A 438 -21.43 1.96 -16.35
N ARG A 439 -20.29 1.71 -17.01
CA ARG A 439 -20.15 1.85 -18.49
C ARG A 439 -20.93 0.83 -19.31
N GLY A 440 -21.22 -0.35 -18.75
CA GLY A 440 -21.84 -1.47 -19.47
C GLY A 440 -21.92 -2.71 -18.59
N GLN A 441 -22.06 -3.89 -19.18
CA GLN A 441 -22.28 -5.16 -18.45
C GLN A 441 -21.00 -5.83 -17.93
N GLY A 442 -19.83 -5.20 -18.09
CA GLY A 442 -18.56 -5.78 -17.62
C GLY A 442 -18.56 -6.17 -16.13
N THR A 443 -17.77 -7.20 -15.82
CA THR A 443 -17.58 -7.75 -14.47
C THR A 443 -16.61 -6.90 -13.63
N GLY A 444 -16.61 -7.18 -12.33
CA GLY A 444 -15.75 -6.53 -11.34
C GLY A 444 -14.34 -7.11 -11.32
N TYR A 445 -13.64 -6.96 -10.20
CA TYR A 445 -12.34 -7.57 -10.00
C TYR A 445 -12.45 -9.11 -9.88
N SER A 446 -13.44 -9.56 -9.13
CA SER A 446 -13.77 -10.97 -8.90
C SER A 446 -14.07 -11.75 -10.19
N GLY A 447 -14.37 -11.06 -11.29
CA GLY A 447 -14.72 -11.67 -12.57
C GLY A 447 -16.11 -12.31 -12.60
N ILE A 448 -16.90 -12.15 -11.54
CA ILE A 448 -18.28 -12.65 -11.49
C ILE A 448 -19.30 -11.56 -11.85
N GLU A 449 -20.46 -12.00 -12.29
CA GLU A 449 -21.64 -11.16 -12.38
C GLU A 449 -22.20 -10.85 -10.98
N ASN A 450 -22.99 -9.78 -10.90
CA ASN A 450 -23.49 -9.28 -9.63
C ASN A 450 -25.03 -9.36 -9.61
N PRO A 451 -25.61 -10.22 -8.76
CA PRO A 451 -27.06 -10.35 -8.62
C PRO A 451 -27.78 -9.05 -8.27
N LEU A 452 -27.10 -8.08 -7.64
CA LEU A 452 -27.68 -6.75 -7.36
C LEU A 452 -28.30 -6.12 -8.61
N PHE A 453 -27.64 -6.26 -9.77
CA PHE A 453 -28.06 -5.60 -11.01
C PHE A 453 -29.39 -6.11 -11.56
N TYR A 454 -29.90 -7.20 -11.00
CA TYR A 454 -31.12 -7.90 -11.43
C TYR A 454 -32.22 -7.83 -10.36
N LYS A 455 -31.95 -7.23 -9.19
CA LYS A 455 -32.96 -7.06 -8.13
C LYS A 455 -33.99 -6.01 -8.54
N GLU A 456 -35.25 -6.21 -8.14
CA GLU A 456 -36.40 -5.38 -8.54
C GLU A 456 -36.27 -3.90 -8.17
N ASN A 457 -35.61 -3.58 -7.06
CA ASN A 457 -35.36 -2.22 -6.59
C ASN A 457 -34.13 -1.55 -7.24
N THR A 458 -33.43 -2.25 -8.14
CA THR A 458 -32.20 -1.77 -8.77
C THR A 458 -32.43 -1.32 -10.21
N ARG A 459 -31.82 -0.21 -10.59
CA ARG A 459 -31.83 0.32 -11.96
C ARG A 459 -30.42 0.65 -12.43
N MET A 460 -30.14 0.39 -13.70
CA MET A 460 -28.83 0.54 -14.31
C MET A 460 -28.71 1.88 -15.02
N PHE A 461 -27.88 2.79 -14.48
CA PHE A 461 -27.61 4.10 -15.07
C PHE A 461 -26.33 4.05 -15.91
N TYR A 462 -26.47 3.70 -17.18
CA TYR A 462 -25.34 3.42 -18.05
C TYR A 462 -24.56 4.67 -18.47
N GLY A 463 -23.23 4.52 -18.56
CA GLY A 463 -22.32 5.53 -19.11
C GLY A 463 -20.99 5.61 -18.36
N ASP A 464 -20.11 6.45 -18.87
CA ASP A 464 -18.92 6.86 -18.12
C ASP A 464 -19.35 7.67 -16.90
N ALA A 465 -18.84 7.36 -15.71
CA ALA A 465 -19.34 7.93 -14.45
C ALA A 465 -19.31 9.47 -14.45
N LYS A 466 -18.27 10.09 -15.03
CA LYS A 466 -18.21 11.56 -15.13
C LYS A 466 -19.26 12.09 -16.09
N LYS A 467 -19.42 11.48 -17.27
CA LYS A 467 -20.43 11.89 -18.26
C LYS A 467 -21.85 11.74 -17.71
N SER A 468 -22.17 10.59 -17.11
CA SER A 468 -23.49 10.30 -16.54
C SER A 468 -23.85 11.30 -15.43
N LEU A 469 -22.92 11.60 -14.52
CA LEU A 469 -23.16 12.62 -13.48
C LEU A 469 -23.29 14.03 -14.06
N THR A 470 -22.51 14.37 -15.09
CA THR A 470 -22.60 15.68 -15.77
C THR A 470 -23.93 15.86 -16.50
N GLN A 471 -24.55 14.77 -16.97
CA GLN A 471 -25.90 14.79 -17.56
C GLN A 471 -27.00 14.86 -16.49
N LEU A 472 -26.77 14.25 -15.31
CA LEU A 472 -27.70 14.26 -14.18
C LEU A 472 -27.78 15.64 -13.51
N LEU A 473 -26.65 16.33 -13.33
CA LEU A 473 -26.58 17.58 -12.57
C LEU A 473 -27.51 18.70 -13.09
N PRO A 474 -27.65 18.95 -14.41
CA PRO A 474 -28.55 19.98 -14.94
C PRO A 474 -30.04 19.68 -14.72
N VAL A 475 -30.43 18.41 -14.70
CA VAL A 475 -31.84 17.99 -14.59
C VAL A 475 -32.31 17.78 -13.15
N LEU A 476 -31.37 17.70 -12.21
CA LEU A 476 -31.66 17.71 -10.77
C LEU A 476 -32.21 19.07 -10.35
N GLN A 477 -33.19 19.13 -9.44
CA GLN A 477 -33.81 20.39 -9.00
C GLN A 477 -33.14 20.98 -7.75
#